data_AF-A0AAX6ND78-F1
#
_entry.id   AF-A0AAX6ND78-F1
#
_cell.length_a   1.000
_cell.length_b   1.000
_cell.length_c   1.000
_cell.angle_alpha   90.00
_cell.angle_beta   90.00
_cell.angle_gamma   90.00
#
_symmetry.space_group_name_H-M   'P 1'
#
loop_
_entity.id
_entity.type
_entity.pdbx_description
1 polymer ?
#
loop_
_entity_poly.entity_id
_entity_poly.type
_entity_poly.pdbx_seq_one_letter_code
_entity_poly.pdbx_strand_id
1 'polypeptide(L)'
;MKFLEYLPLLIIVAVTLLYVLIPKSTKPLYKKIFSIYFVAIAVIFVIGREYIAYKYNGTPVPDSFWNLNTGWTDIITFAYLVPAAIFFLFIYVRTIRFTKERILKWFIGFSIIPMSLGFIVALFIFGLGYGYSP
;
A
#
# COMPACT_ATOMS: atom_id res chain seq x y z
N MET A 1 19.39 13.63 0.75
CA MET A 1 18.68 13.20 -0.49
C MET A 1 17.98 11.83 -0.39
N LYS A 2 17.96 11.12 0.76
CA LYS A 2 17.24 9.82 0.89
C LYS A 2 15.70 9.91 0.96
N PHE A 3 15.13 11.06 1.33
CA PHE A 3 13.66 11.20 1.48
C PHE A 3 12.89 11.00 0.17
N LEU A 4 13.42 11.52 -0.95
CA LEU A 4 12.78 11.41 -2.25
C LEU A 4 12.71 9.96 -2.75
N GLU A 5 13.66 9.11 -2.34
CA GLU A 5 13.62 7.68 -2.66
C GLU A 5 12.41 6.98 -2.06
N TYR A 6 11.92 7.45 -0.90
CA TYR A 6 10.76 6.88 -0.22
C TYR A 6 9.43 7.55 -0.59
N LEU A 7 9.44 8.49 -1.54
CA LEU A 7 8.24 9.23 -1.92
C LEU A 7 7.10 8.31 -2.41
N PRO A 8 7.32 7.31 -3.29
CA PRO A 8 6.27 6.35 -3.66
C PRO A 8 5.64 5.63 -2.46
N LEU A 9 6.47 5.13 -1.53
CA LEU A 9 5.99 4.50 -0.30
C LEU A 9 5.14 5.46 0.54
N LEU A 10 5.63 6.69 0.75
CA LEU A 10 4.94 7.70 1.56
C LEU A 10 3.58 8.07 0.95
N ILE A 11 3.48 8.19 -0.37
CA ILE A 11 2.21 8.44 -1.07
C ILE A 11 1.23 7.28 -0.82
N ILE A 12 1.67 6.04 -0.99
CA ILE A 12 0.82 4.85 -0.77
C ILE A 12 0.33 4.80 0.68
N VAL A 13 1.22 5.04 1.64
CA VAL A 13 0.87 5.08 3.07
C VAL A 13 -0.12 6.19 3.36
N ALA A 14 0.10 7.41 2.86
CA ALA A 14 -0.79 8.54 3.06
C ALA A 14 -2.20 8.25 2.49
N VAL A 15 -2.28 7.74 1.26
CA VAL A 15 -3.55 7.40 0.62
C VAL A 15 -4.28 6.32 1.42
N THR A 16 -3.62 5.23 1.77
CA THR A 16 -4.23 4.17 2.59
C THR A 16 -4.72 4.70 3.94
N LEU A 17 -3.93 5.53 4.61
CA LEU A 17 -4.33 6.12 5.89
C LEU A 17 -5.53 7.05 5.75
N LEU A 18 -5.62 7.85 4.68
CA LEU A 18 -6.81 8.66 4.40
C LEU A 18 -8.05 7.77 4.30
N TYR A 19 -7.95 6.66 3.58
CA TYR A 19 -9.06 5.71 3.46
C TYR A 19 -9.38 4.95 4.75
N VAL A 20 -8.42 4.77 5.66
CA VAL A 20 -8.66 4.24 7.00
C VAL A 20 -9.37 5.26 7.90
N LEU A 21 -8.94 6.52 7.84
CA LEU A 21 -9.32 7.55 8.80
C LEU A 21 -10.61 8.30 8.43
N ILE A 22 -10.88 8.52 7.13
CA ILE A 22 -12.04 9.29 6.65
C ILE A 22 -13.39 8.59 6.94
N PRO A 23 -13.58 7.28 6.68
CA PRO A 23 -14.90 6.66 6.80
C PRO A 23 -15.44 6.75 8.22
N LYS A 24 -16.62 7.37 8.39
CA LYS A 24 -17.32 7.45 9.68
C LYS A 24 -17.88 6.10 10.14
N SER A 25 -18.04 5.17 9.21
CA SER A 25 -18.58 3.82 9.46
C SER A 25 -17.62 2.92 10.25
N THR A 26 -16.32 3.22 10.26
CA THR A 26 -15.28 2.45 10.94
C THR A 26 -15.14 2.89 12.40
N LYS A 27 -15.22 1.96 13.36
CA LYS A 27 -15.04 2.27 14.80
C LYS A 27 -13.62 2.83 15.04
N PRO A 28 -13.45 3.77 15.99
CA PRO A 28 -12.14 4.38 16.29
C PRO A 28 -11.04 3.34 16.60
N LEU A 29 -11.39 2.25 17.30
CA LEU A 29 -10.45 1.17 17.60
C LEU A 29 -9.86 0.53 16.33
N TYR A 30 -10.70 0.21 15.34
CA TYR A 30 -10.23 -0.38 14.08
C TYR A 30 -9.37 0.60 13.30
N LYS A 31 -9.73 1.89 13.28
CA LYS A 31 -8.89 2.93 12.67
C LYS A 31 -7.48 2.92 13.27
N LYS A 32 -7.38 2.89 14.61
CA LYS A 32 -6.10 2.84 15.30
C LYS A 32 -5.31 1.58 14.94
N ILE A 33 -5.94 0.41 14.95
CA ILE A 33 -5.29 -0.87 14.60
C ILE A 33 -4.76 -0.84 13.16
N PHE A 34 -5.59 -0.47 12.19
CA PHE A 34 -5.18 -0.41 10.78
C PHE A 34 -4.10 0.64 10.54
N SER A 35 -4.22 1.82 11.16
CA SER A 35 -3.19 2.85 11.05
C SER A 35 -1.83 2.37 11.60
N ILE A 36 -1.82 1.76 12.79
CA ILE A 36 -0.58 1.18 13.34
C ILE A 36 -0.04 0.10 12.42
N TYR A 37 -0.90 -0.79 11.92
CA TYR A 37 -0.51 -1.86 11.02
C TYR A 37 0.17 -1.34 9.75
N PHE A 38 -0.47 -0.44 9.00
CA PHE A 38 0.08 0.07 7.74
C PHE A 38 1.34 0.91 7.94
N VAL A 39 1.43 1.68 9.03
CA VAL A 39 2.65 2.42 9.38
C VAL A 39 3.77 1.45 9.76
N ALA A 40 3.48 0.41 10.55
CA ALA A 40 4.47 -0.58 10.94
C ALA A 40 5.04 -1.33 9.74
N ILE A 41 4.20 -1.77 8.80
CA ILE A 41 4.67 -2.40 7.56
C ILE A 41 5.56 -1.46 6.74
N ALA A 42 5.20 -0.18 6.63
CA ALA A 42 6.04 0.80 5.93
C ALA A 42 7.41 0.98 6.60
N VAL A 43 7.45 1.05 7.94
CA VAL A 43 8.70 1.12 8.70
C VAL A 43 9.54 -0.14 8.51
N ILE A 44 8.92 -1.32 8.60
CA ILE A 44 9.59 -2.62 8.38
C ILE A 44 10.22 -2.67 6.99
N PHE A 45 9.49 -2.22 5.96
CA PHE A 45 10.00 -2.15 4.59
C PHE A 45 11.24 -1.27 4.49
N VAL A 46 11.21 -0.05 5.04
CA VAL A 46 12.35 0.88 5.05
C VAL A 46 13.57 0.24 5.72
N ILE A 47 13.38 -0.36 6.89
CA ILE A 47 14.46 -1.03 7.63
C ILE A 47 15.06 -2.17 6.80
N GLY A 48 14.22 -3.04 6.24
CA GLY A 48 14.69 -4.16 5.43
C GLY A 48 15.45 -3.70 4.18
N ARG A 49 14.95 -2.66 3.50
CA ARG A 49 15.57 -2.10 2.30
C ARG A 49 16.92 -1.44 2.60
N GLU A 50 17.03 -0.66 3.67
CA GLU A 50 18.31 -0.09 4.09
C GLU A 50 19.30 -1.18 4.53
N TYR A 51 18.83 -2.24 5.18
CA TYR A 51 19.67 -3.39 5.54
C TYR A 51 20.21 -4.12 4.31
N ILE A 52 19.37 -4.39 3.32
CA ILE A 52 19.77 -5.04 2.06
C ILE A 52 20.79 -4.15 1.32
N ALA A 53 20.51 -2.84 1.21
CA ALA A 53 21.44 -1.89 0.60
C ALA A 53 22.79 -1.89 1.34
N TYR A 54 22.78 -1.81 2.68
CA TYR A 54 24.00 -1.84 3.48
C TYR A 54 24.81 -3.12 3.27
N LYS A 55 24.15 -4.28 3.22
CA LYS A 55 24.79 -5.60 3.07
C LYS A 55 25.49 -5.77 1.72
N TYR A 56 24.95 -5.16 0.67
CA TYR A 56 25.50 -5.25 -0.69
C TYR A 56 26.10 -3.92 -1.16
N ASN A 57 26.59 -3.10 -0.21
CA ASN A 57 27.27 -1.84 -0.53
C ASN A 57 28.49 -2.09 -1.41
N GLY A 58 28.41 -1.67 -2.68
CA GLY A 58 29.50 -1.80 -3.65
C GLY A 58 29.01 -1.57 -5.08
N THR A 59 29.93 -1.22 -5.99
CA THR A 59 29.68 -1.15 -7.42
C THR A 59 30.60 -2.14 -8.15
N PRO A 60 30.09 -2.91 -9.12
CA PRO A 60 28.68 -3.00 -9.55
C PRO A 60 27.79 -3.68 -8.49
N VAL A 61 26.49 -3.36 -8.52
CA VAL A 61 25.50 -3.99 -7.65
C VAL A 61 25.32 -5.46 -8.10
N PRO A 62 25.54 -6.45 -7.23
CA PRO A 62 25.49 -7.86 -7.62
C PRO A 62 24.05 -8.34 -7.83
N ASP A 63 23.83 -9.33 -8.71
CA ASP A 63 22.50 -9.91 -8.97
C ASP A 63 21.82 -10.46 -7.70
N SER A 64 22.62 -10.90 -6.72
CA SER A 64 22.12 -11.35 -5.41
C SER A 64 21.40 -10.25 -4.63
N PHE A 65 21.77 -8.97 -4.84
CA PHE A 65 21.04 -7.84 -4.29
C PHE A 65 19.66 -7.75 -4.93
N TRP A 66 19.58 -7.76 -6.26
CA TRP A 66 18.32 -7.61 -7.00
C TRP A 66 17.35 -8.73 -6.65
N ASN A 67 17.79 -10.00 -6.67
CA ASN A 67 16.94 -11.13 -6.30
C ASN A 67 16.37 -11.01 -4.88
N LEU A 68 17.20 -10.61 -3.90
CA LEU A 68 16.74 -10.45 -2.52
C LEU A 68 15.80 -9.23 -2.37
N ASN A 69 16.13 -8.14 -3.05
CA ASN A 69 15.38 -6.88 -2.97
C ASN A 69 14.02 -6.98 -3.67
N THR A 70 13.94 -7.65 -4.83
CA THR A 70 12.67 -8.00 -5.50
C THR A 70 11.82 -8.86 -4.57
N GLY A 71 12.37 -9.95 -4.03
CA GLY A 71 11.64 -10.84 -3.12
C GLY A 71 11.14 -10.13 -1.85
N TRP A 72 11.95 -9.25 -1.27
CA TRP A 72 11.55 -8.41 -0.13
C TRP A 72 10.41 -7.45 -0.50
N THR A 73 10.51 -6.81 -1.65
CA THR A 73 9.48 -5.90 -2.18
C THR A 73 8.18 -6.63 -2.46
N ASP A 74 8.22 -7.86 -2.97
CA ASP A 74 7.04 -8.69 -3.22
C ASP A 74 6.35 -9.08 -1.90
N ILE A 75 7.11 -9.53 -0.90
CA ILE A 75 6.56 -9.87 0.42
C ILE A 75 5.85 -8.66 1.03
N ILE A 76 6.49 -7.50 1.00
CA ILE A 76 5.91 -6.26 1.54
C ILE A 76 4.68 -5.84 0.73
N THR A 77 4.73 -5.97 -0.59
CA THR A 77 3.58 -5.75 -1.46
C THR A 77 2.40 -6.59 -1.01
N PHE A 78 2.57 -7.90 -0.82
CA PHE A 78 1.49 -8.78 -0.36
C PHE A 78 1.01 -8.46 1.05
N ALA A 79 1.95 -8.25 1.99
CA ALA A 79 1.65 -7.92 3.38
C ALA A 79 0.91 -6.59 3.51
N TYR A 80 1.17 -5.63 2.62
CA TYR A 80 0.47 -4.36 2.61
C TYR A 80 -0.88 -4.44 1.87
N LEU A 81 -0.86 -5.05 0.68
CA LEU A 81 -1.96 -5.01 -0.26
C LEU A 81 -3.14 -5.87 0.17
N VAL A 82 -2.91 -7.10 0.61
CA VAL A 82 -4.01 -8.01 0.93
C VAL A 82 -4.87 -7.44 2.06
N PRO A 83 -4.30 -6.95 3.19
CA PRO A 83 -5.08 -6.30 4.23
C PRO A 83 -5.75 -5.00 3.77
N ALA A 84 -5.08 -4.18 2.94
CA ALA A 84 -5.66 -2.97 2.38
C ALA A 84 -6.88 -3.31 1.52
N ALA A 85 -6.76 -4.27 0.60
CA ALA A 85 -7.84 -4.71 -0.28
C ALA A 85 -9.04 -5.25 0.52
N ILE A 86 -8.79 -6.08 1.54
CA ILE A 86 -9.86 -6.60 2.41
C ILE A 86 -10.56 -5.45 3.15
N PHE A 87 -9.81 -4.49 3.69
CA PHE A 87 -10.36 -3.34 4.38
C PHE A 87 -11.18 -2.43 3.44
N PHE A 88 -10.66 -2.19 2.23
CA PHE A 88 -11.36 -1.45 1.18
C PHE A 88 -12.68 -2.11 0.80
N LEU A 89 -12.66 -3.42 0.54
CA LEU A 89 -13.87 -4.19 0.24
C LEU A 89 -14.89 -4.12 1.39
N PHE A 90 -14.42 -4.19 2.64
CA PHE A 90 -15.29 -4.06 3.81
C PHE A 90 -15.99 -2.70 3.85
N ILE A 91 -15.25 -1.60 3.71
CA ILE A 91 -15.84 -0.25 3.66
C ILE A 91 -16.79 -0.13 2.49
N TYR A 92 -16.39 -0.66 1.34
CA TYR A 92 -17.12 -0.55 0.09
C TYR A 92 -18.49 -1.23 0.17
N VAL A 93 -18.51 -2.52 0.55
CA VAL A 93 -19.75 -3.30 0.75
C VAL A 93 -20.62 -2.65 1.81
N ARG A 94 -20.01 -2.18 2.91
CA ARG A 94 -20.74 -1.49 3.97
C ARG A 94 -21.41 -0.22 3.45
N THR A 95 -20.67 0.60 2.69
CA THR A 95 -21.18 1.86 2.15
C THR A 95 -22.36 1.61 1.21
N ILE A 96 -22.28 0.63 0.31
CA ILE A 96 -23.40 0.25 -0.56
C ILE A 96 -24.63 -0.21 0.24
N ARG A 97 -24.43 -1.02 1.28
CA ARG A 97 -25.53 -1.54 2.11
C ARG A 97 -26.29 -0.43 2.85
N PHE A 98 -25.58 0.57 3.37
CA PHE A 98 -26.18 1.64 4.18
C PHE A 98 -26.67 2.85 3.37
N THR A 99 -26.27 3.00 2.11
CA THR A 99 -26.84 4.00 1.21
C THR A 99 -28.30 3.67 0.89
N LYS A 100 -29.22 4.62 1.04
CA LYS A 100 -30.65 4.40 0.72
C LYS A 100 -30.96 4.61 -0.76
N GLU A 101 -30.35 5.63 -1.35
CA GLU A 101 -30.61 6.04 -2.74
C GLU A 101 -30.04 5.04 -3.75
N ARG A 102 -30.91 4.55 -4.65
CA ARG A 102 -30.54 3.56 -5.66
C ARG A 102 -29.51 4.08 -6.66
N ILE A 103 -29.63 5.34 -7.07
CA ILE A 103 -28.68 6.00 -7.98
C ILE A 103 -27.30 6.09 -7.33
N LEU A 104 -27.24 6.52 -6.07
CA LEU A 104 -25.97 6.63 -5.34
C LEU A 104 -25.30 5.26 -5.13
N LYS A 105 -26.08 4.18 -4.91
CA LYS A 105 -25.55 2.81 -4.89
C LYS A 105 -24.86 2.43 -6.19
N TRP A 106 -25.41 2.82 -7.34
CA TRP A 106 -24.78 2.58 -8.64
C TRP A 106 -23.49 3.37 -8.79
N PHE A 107 -23.46 4.65 -8.41
CA PHE A 107 -22.22 5.44 -8.46
C PHE A 107 -21.12 4.87 -7.57
N ILE A 108 -21.46 4.46 -6.34
CA ILE A 108 -20.53 3.74 -5.47
C ILE A 108 -20.12 2.43 -6.13
N GLY A 109 -21.08 1.68 -6.69
CA GLY A 109 -20.89 0.47 -7.51
C GLY A 109 -19.83 0.62 -8.60
N PHE A 110 -19.90 1.71 -9.37
CA PHE A 110 -18.98 1.97 -10.47
C PHE A 110 -17.63 2.52 -10.00
N SER A 111 -17.55 3.15 -8.82
CA SER A 111 -16.29 3.73 -8.32
C SER A 111 -15.23 2.69 -7.96
N ILE A 112 -15.59 1.39 -7.86
CA ILE A 112 -14.61 0.33 -7.65
C ILE A 112 -13.61 0.22 -8.81
N ILE A 113 -14.04 0.50 -10.05
CA ILE A 113 -13.20 0.39 -11.24
C ILE A 113 -12.02 1.38 -11.19
N PRO A 114 -12.25 2.71 -11.11
CA PRO A 114 -11.14 3.67 -11.03
C PRO A 114 -10.31 3.48 -9.75
N MET A 115 -10.92 3.01 -8.66
CA MET A 115 -10.22 2.73 -7.42
C MET A 115 -9.26 1.54 -7.54
N SER A 116 -9.71 0.42 -8.10
CA SER A 116 -8.88 -0.74 -8.39
C SER A 116 -7.77 -0.42 -9.37
N LEU A 117 -8.05 0.39 -10.40
CA LEU A 117 -7.04 0.85 -11.35
C LEU A 117 -5.96 1.68 -10.66
N GLY A 118 -6.36 2.67 -9.84
CA GLY A 118 -5.41 3.49 -9.07
C GLY A 118 -4.54 2.64 -8.14
N PHE A 119 -5.11 1.60 -7.54
CA PHE A 119 -4.40 0.67 -6.68
C PHE A 119 -3.38 -0.18 -7.46
N ILE A 120 -3.75 -0.71 -8.63
CA ILE A 120 -2.83 -1.44 -9.52
C ILE A 120 -1.68 -0.54 -9.99
N VAL A 121 -1.96 0.71 -10.35
CA VAL A 121 -0.93 1.67 -10.76
C VAL A 121 0.02 1.96 -9.60
N ALA A 122 -0.51 2.16 -8.38
CA ALA A 122 0.31 2.38 -7.20
C ALA A 122 1.26 1.21 -6.92
N LEU A 123 0.78 -0.03 -7.09
CA LEU A 123 1.61 -1.23 -6.98
C LEU A 123 2.70 -1.30 -8.03
N PHE A 124 2.34 -1.03 -9.28
CA PHE A 124 3.29 -1.06 -10.36
C PHE A 124 4.42 -0.06 -10.12
N ILE A 125 4.09 1.16 -9.66
CA ILE A 125 5.07 2.17 -9.27
C ILE A 125 5.91 1.70 -8.09
N PHE A 126 5.32 1.03 -7.10
CA PHE A 126 6.07 0.50 -5.95
C PHE A 126 7.06 -0.60 -6.36
N GLY A 127 6.61 -1.56 -7.19
CA GLY A 127 7.46 -2.61 -7.74
C GLY A 127 8.59 -2.05 -8.62
N LEU A 128 8.27 -1.13 -9.54
CA LEU A 128 9.27 -0.41 -10.36
C LEU A 128 10.24 0.40 -9.53
N GLY A 129 9.76 1.13 -8.53
CA GLY A 129 10.59 2.03 -7.73
C GLY A 129 11.54 1.29 -6.79
N TYR A 130 11.21 0.08 -6.38
CA TYR A 130 11.94 -0.61 -5.31
C TYR A 130 12.35 -2.05 -5.60
N GLY A 131 11.67 -2.77 -6.49
CA GLY A 131 11.86 -4.21 -6.64
C GLY A 131 12.66 -4.61 -7.87
N TYR A 132 12.48 -3.94 -9.00
CA TYR A 132 13.09 -4.36 -10.26
C TYR A 132 14.54 -3.87 -10.42
N SER A 133 15.38 -4.73 -11.02
CA SER A 133 16.69 -4.30 -11.54
C SER A 133 16.49 -3.27 -12.65
N PRO A 134 17.29 -2.19 -12.68
CA PRO A 134 17.41 -1.33 -13.85
C PRO A 134 18.00 -2.08 -15.05
#